data_AF-A0A1J5UGF6-F1
#
_entry.id   AF-A0A1J5UGF6-F1
#
_cell.length_a   1.000
_cell.length_b   1.000
_cell.length_c   1.000
_cell.angle_alpha   90.00
_cell.angle_beta   90.00
_cell.angle_gamma   90.00
#
_symmetry.space_group_name_H-M   'P 1'
#
loop_
_entity.id
_entity.type
_entity.pdbx_description
1 polymer ?
#
loop_
_entity_poly.entity_id
_entity_poly.type
_entity_poly.pdbx_seq_one_letter_code
_entity_poly.pdbx_strand_id
1 'polypeptide(L)'
;MNVFTIGFSQKSAEQFFKLLTENKVKKLIDIRLNNKSQLAGFANAKHLPYFLKLHNIEYEYKLELAPSKELLNGYKDKTISWEGYIKVYNKLLIDRNVLNDISIDDLDSIVLLCSEPTAEQCHRGLMAEYLVKHFENIKTRHL
;
A
#
# COMPACT_ATOMS: atom_id res chain seq x y z
N MET A 1 -8.41 -15.31 -1.59
CA MET A 1 -7.58 -14.47 -0.70
C MET A 1 -8.09 -13.04 -0.74
N ASN A 2 -8.08 -12.35 0.39
CA ASN A 2 -8.53 -10.95 0.47
C ASN A 2 -7.33 -10.00 0.57
N VAL A 3 -7.19 -9.11 -0.41
CA VAL A 3 -6.21 -8.01 -0.40
C VAL A 3 -6.96 -6.71 -0.19
N PHE A 4 -6.63 -6.01 0.87
CA PHE A 4 -7.19 -4.71 1.19
C PHE A 4 -6.24 -3.59 0.76
N THR A 5 -6.76 -2.39 0.59
CA THR A 5 -5.92 -1.19 0.44
C THR A 5 -6.39 -0.11 1.41
N ILE A 6 -5.48 0.62 2.04
CA ILE A 6 -5.84 1.71 2.94
C ILE A 6 -4.91 2.91 2.75
N GLY A 7 -5.48 4.10 2.88
CA GLY A 7 -4.76 5.36 2.97
C GLY A 7 -4.93 5.99 4.34
N PHE A 8 -3.87 6.54 4.94
CA PHE A 8 -3.95 7.13 6.28
C PHE A 8 -4.45 8.58 6.30
N SER A 9 -4.32 9.34 5.21
CA SER A 9 -4.77 10.74 5.20
C SER A 9 -6.28 10.85 5.37
N GLN A 10 -6.72 11.91 6.05
CA GLN A 10 -8.12 12.18 6.39
C GLN A 10 -8.80 11.11 7.26
N LYS A 11 -8.01 10.24 7.92
CA LYS A 11 -8.49 9.29 8.93
C LYS A 11 -7.87 9.62 10.28
N SER A 12 -8.67 9.54 11.35
CA SER A 12 -8.13 9.49 12.70
C SER A 12 -7.44 8.14 12.93
N ALA A 13 -6.59 8.06 13.97
CA ALA A 13 -6.00 6.79 14.38
C ALA A 13 -7.09 5.74 14.69
N GLU A 14 -8.15 6.15 15.41
CA GLU A 14 -9.29 5.29 15.74
C GLU A 14 -9.95 4.72 14.48
N GLN A 15 -10.31 5.58 13.51
CA GLN A 15 -10.91 5.14 12.26
C GLN A 15 -10.00 4.17 11.49
N PHE A 16 -8.70 4.50 11.43
CA PHE A 16 -7.71 3.68 10.75
C PHE A 16 -7.62 2.27 11.35
N PHE A 17 -7.39 2.15 12.66
CA PHE A 17 -7.24 0.84 13.30
C PHE A 17 -8.56 0.07 13.36
N LYS A 18 -9.70 0.76 13.53
CA LYS A 18 -11.04 0.14 13.46
C LYS A 18 -11.25 -0.55 12.12
N LEU A 19 -11.00 0.14 11.00
CA LEU A 19 -11.10 -0.43 9.65
C LEU A 19 -10.23 -1.69 9.48
N LEU A 20 -9.01 -1.69 10.01
CA LEU A 20 -8.13 -2.87 9.96
C LEU A 20 -8.72 -4.05 10.74
N THR A 21 -9.15 -3.81 11.98
CA THR A 21 -9.67 -4.86 12.86
C THR A 21 -11.02 -5.43 12.39
N GLU A 22 -11.96 -4.59 11.93
CA GLU A 22 -13.27 -5.03 11.45
C GLU A 22 -13.16 -5.89 10.19
N ASN A 23 -12.15 -5.65 9.35
CA ASN A 23 -11.86 -6.44 8.17
C ASN A 23 -10.93 -7.63 8.44
N LYS A 24 -10.57 -7.88 9.71
CA LYS A 24 -9.70 -9.00 10.13
C LYS A 24 -8.39 -9.02 9.37
N VAL A 25 -7.79 -7.85 9.15
CA VAL A 25 -6.46 -7.72 8.55
C VAL A 25 -5.44 -8.41 9.46
N LYS A 26 -4.58 -9.24 8.87
CA LYS A 26 -3.50 -9.97 9.56
C LYS A 26 -2.15 -9.31 9.39
N LYS A 27 -1.89 -8.69 8.24
CA LYS A 27 -0.60 -8.06 7.89
C LYS A 27 -0.82 -6.75 7.14
N LEU A 28 -0.11 -5.70 7.54
CA LEU A 28 -0.04 -4.43 6.83
C LEU A 28 1.29 -4.35 6.09
N ILE A 29 1.20 -4.15 4.78
CA ILE A 29 2.35 -3.94 3.90
C ILE A 29 2.42 -2.46 3.58
N ASP A 30 3.44 -1.79 4.11
CA ASP A 30 3.75 -0.39 3.87
C ASP A 30 4.53 -0.24 2.57
N ILE A 31 3.89 0.36 1.57
CA ILE A 31 4.44 0.58 0.23
C ILE A 31 4.75 2.05 -0.03
N ARG A 32 4.88 2.85 1.03
CA ARG A 32 5.18 4.28 0.93
C ARG A 32 6.67 4.50 0.63
N LEU A 33 6.96 5.32 -0.37
CA LEU A 33 8.32 5.82 -0.58
C LEU A 33 8.82 6.61 0.65
N ASN A 34 7.93 7.38 1.29
CA ASN A 34 8.24 8.17 2.48
C ASN A 34 7.31 7.79 3.64
N ASN A 35 7.79 7.00 4.59
CA ASN A 35 7.01 6.46 5.72
C ASN A 35 7.29 7.13 7.07
N LYS A 36 8.19 8.12 7.13
CA LYS A 36 8.61 8.82 8.37
C LYS A 36 7.93 10.18 8.57
N SER A 37 6.84 10.47 7.85
CA SER A 37 6.13 11.75 7.96
C SER A 37 5.60 11.98 9.39
N GLN A 38 5.73 13.21 9.88
CA GLN A 38 5.18 13.65 11.17
C GLN A 38 3.71 14.10 11.07
N LEU A 39 3.18 14.26 9.85
CA LEU A 39 1.81 14.73 9.62
C LEU A 39 0.74 13.77 10.18
N ALA A 40 1.08 12.48 10.29
CA ALA A 40 0.26 11.47 10.94
C ALA A 40 1.13 10.60 11.86
N GLY A 41 1.29 11.04 13.11
CA GLY A 41 2.14 10.36 14.09
C GLY A 41 1.81 8.88 14.29
N PHE A 42 0.52 8.51 14.22
CA PHE A 42 0.08 7.11 14.33
C PHE A 42 0.51 6.24 13.14
N ALA A 43 0.68 6.84 11.96
CA ALA A 43 1.09 6.16 10.73
C ALA A 43 2.60 6.30 10.46
N ASN A 44 3.35 6.95 11.35
CA ASN A 44 4.79 7.07 11.22
C ASN A 44 5.44 5.70 11.43
N ALA A 45 6.40 5.32 10.58
CA ALA A 45 7.10 4.04 10.67
C ALA A 45 7.78 3.78 12.03
N LYS A 46 8.07 4.83 12.81
CA LYS A 46 8.57 4.71 14.19
C LYS A 46 7.53 4.11 15.15
N HIS A 47 6.25 4.40 14.94
CA HIS A 47 5.17 4.10 15.90
C HIS A 47 4.16 3.07 15.37
N LEU A 48 3.90 3.11 14.06
CA LEU A 48 2.94 2.24 13.39
C LEU A 48 3.14 0.74 13.70
N PRO A 49 4.37 0.18 13.69
CA PRO A 49 4.57 -1.23 14.01
C PRO A 49 4.12 -1.59 15.44
N TYR A 50 4.35 -0.69 16.41
CA TYR A 50 3.91 -0.91 17.78
C TYR A 50 2.37 -0.89 17.88
N PHE A 51 1.71 0.08 17.26
CA PHE A 51 0.25 0.15 17.28
C PHE A 51 -0.40 -1.06 16.58
N LEU A 52 0.14 -1.51 15.45
CA LEU A 52 -0.35 -2.70 14.76
C LEU A 52 -0.20 -3.96 15.62
N LYS A 53 0.92 -4.09 16.34
CA LYS A 53 1.16 -5.20 17.27
C LYS A 53 0.09 -5.29 18.36
N LEU A 54 -0.42 -4.16 18.86
CA LEU A 54 -1.51 -4.15 19.86
C LEU A 54 -2.81 -4.78 19.31
N HIS A 55 -2.97 -4.84 18.00
CA HIS A 55 -4.11 -5.45 17.31
C HIS A 55 -3.78 -6.82 16.71
N ASN A 56 -2.62 -7.41 17.02
CA ASN A 56 -2.10 -8.64 16.40
C ASN A 56 -1.98 -8.56 14.87
N ILE A 57 -1.62 -7.38 14.35
CA ILE A 57 -1.38 -7.15 12.93
C ILE A 57 0.13 -7.08 12.69
N GLU A 58 0.63 -7.90 11.79
CA GLU A 58 2.02 -7.86 11.35
C GLU A 58 2.31 -6.61 10.52
N TYR A 59 3.53 -6.11 10.60
CA TYR A 59 3.98 -4.95 9.81
C TYR A 59 5.14 -5.37 8.92
N GLU A 60 5.03 -5.06 7.64
CA GLU A 60 6.11 -5.25 6.68
C GLU A 60 6.31 -3.98 5.86
N TYR A 61 7.56 -3.57 5.67
CA TYR A 61 7.91 -2.46 4.79
C TYR A 61 8.49 -2.99 3.48
N LYS A 62 7.82 -2.72 2.36
CA LYS A 62 8.24 -3.17 1.03
C LYS A 62 8.48 -1.98 0.11
N LEU A 63 9.68 -1.40 0.20
CA LEU A 63 10.08 -0.27 -0.64
C LEU A 63 10.08 -0.62 -2.14
N GLU A 64 10.31 -1.88 -2.50
CA GLU A 64 10.26 -2.37 -3.89
C GLU A 64 8.86 -2.21 -4.53
N LEU A 65 7.81 -2.11 -3.71
CA LEU A 65 6.44 -1.86 -4.17
C LEU A 65 6.11 -0.36 -4.20
N ALA A 66 7.01 0.51 -3.76
CA ALA A 66 6.80 1.95 -3.78
C ALA A 66 7.12 2.52 -5.18
N PRO A 67 6.40 3.57 -5.64
CA PRO A 67 6.84 4.32 -6.82
C PRO A 67 8.21 4.97 -6.59
N SER A 68 8.99 5.17 -7.65
CA SER A 68 10.26 5.89 -7.54
C SER A 68 10.05 7.37 -7.19
N LYS A 69 11.10 8.02 -6.70
CA LYS A 69 11.07 9.44 -6.35
C LYS A 69 10.79 10.30 -7.57
N GLU A 70 11.41 9.97 -8.70
CA GLU A 70 11.28 10.65 -9.98
C GLU A 70 9.85 10.55 -10.49
N LEU A 71 9.25 9.36 -10.39
CA LEU A 71 7.88 9.11 -10.80
C LEU A 71 6.87 9.90 -9.95
N LEU A 72 7.04 9.90 -8.62
CA LEU A 72 6.19 10.67 -7.72
C LEU A 72 6.33 12.17 -7.95
N ASN A 73 7.55 12.68 -8.10
CA ASN A 73 7.78 14.10 -8.35
C ASN A 73 7.21 14.51 -9.71
N GLY A 74 7.46 13.75 -10.77
CA GLY A 74 6.93 14.07 -12.10
C GLY A 74 5.40 14.10 -12.16
N TYR A 75 4.72 13.24 -11.39
CA TYR A 75 3.26 13.32 -11.28
C TYR A 75 2.79 14.55 -10.50
N LYS A 76 3.45 14.86 -9.36
CA LYS A 76 3.14 16.06 -8.56
C LYS A 76 3.37 17.36 -9.32
N ASP A 77 4.46 17.41 -10.07
CA ASP A 77 4.88 18.56 -10.87
C ASP A 77 4.13 18.63 -12.21
N LYS A 78 3.19 17.70 -12.46
CA LYS A 78 2.36 17.59 -13.66
C LYS A 78 3.16 17.43 -14.96
N THR A 79 4.40 16.93 -14.87
CA THR A 79 5.24 16.60 -16.02
C THR A 79 4.92 15.22 -16.59
N ILE A 80 4.22 14.38 -15.83
CA ILE A 80 3.77 13.04 -16.22
C ILE A 80 2.26 12.95 -15.99
N SER A 81 1.50 12.49 -16.99
CA SER A 81 0.06 12.22 -16.84
C SER A 81 -0.19 10.96 -16.00
N TRP A 82 -1.43 10.75 -15.53
CA TRP A 82 -1.77 9.52 -14.81
C TRP A 82 -1.52 8.25 -15.67
N GLU A 83 -1.81 8.30 -16.96
CA GLU A 83 -1.54 7.19 -17.90
C GLU A 83 -0.03 6.93 -18.04
N GLY A 84 0.77 8.01 -18.07
CA GLY A 84 2.22 7.91 -18.00
C GLY A 84 2.69 7.27 -16.69
N TYR A 85 2.06 7.65 -15.58
CA TYR A 85 2.36 7.10 -14.27
C TYR A 85 2.13 5.58 -14.22
N ILE A 86 0.98 5.11 -14.70
CA ILE A 86 0.65 3.68 -14.77
C ILE A 86 1.72 2.91 -15.54
N LYS A 87 2.12 3.40 -16.72
CA LYS A 87 3.12 2.73 -17.56
C LYS A 87 4.46 2.59 -16.84
N VAL A 88 4.96 3.68 -16.25
CA VAL A 88 6.25 3.67 -15.55
C VAL A 88 6.18 2.82 -14.29
N TYR A 89 5.10 2.92 -13.51
CA TYR A 89 4.92 2.13 -12.29
C TYR A 89 4.87 0.62 -12.58
N ASN A 90 4.09 0.19 -13.56
CA ASN A 90 4.04 -1.23 -13.95
C ASN A 90 5.39 -1.74 -14.46
N LYS A 91 6.13 -0.90 -15.20
CA LYS A 91 7.50 -1.23 -15.61
C LYS A 91 8.43 -1.41 -14.40
N LEU A 92 8.34 -0.53 -13.39
CA LEU A 92 9.12 -0.67 -12.15
C LEU A 92 8.84 -2.00 -11.44
N LEU A 93 7.58 -2.41 -11.33
CA LEU A 93 7.22 -3.70 -10.71
C LEU A 93 7.83 -4.89 -11.44
N ILE A 94 7.83 -4.85 -12.79
CA ILE A 94 8.44 -5.88 -13.63
C ILE A 94 9.97 -5.88 -13.46
N ASP A 95 10.60 -4.72 -13.61
CA ASP A 95 12.07 -4.59 -13.56
C ASP A 95 12.63 -5.01 -12.18
N ARG A 96 11.84 -4.83 -11.11
CA ARG A 96 12.19 -5.27 -9.75
C ARG A 96 11.85 -6.72 -9.45
N ASN A 97 11.21 -7.44 -10.38
CA ASN A 97 10.77 -8.83 -10.20
C ASN A 97 9.95 -9.04 -8.92
N VAL A 98 9.06 -8.11 -8.58
CA VAL A 98 8.36 -8.09 -7.28
C VAL A 98 7.55 -9.35 -6.98
N LEU A 99 7.14 -10.09 -8.01
CA LEU A 99 6.39 -11.34 -7.86
C LEU A 99 7.22 -12.48 -7.26
N ASN A 100 8.56 -12.44 -7.38
CA ASN A 100 9.43 -13.48 -6.82
C ASN A 100 9.47 -13.43 -5.28
N ASP A 101 9.27 -12.25 -4.70
CA ASP A 101 9.33 -12.03 -3.25
C ASP A 101 7.95 -12.08 -2.58
N ILE A 102 6.90 -12.36 -3.35
CA ILE A 102 5.51 -12.44 -2.88
C ILE A 102 5.05 -13.89 -2.96
N SER A 103 4.95 -14.55 -1.81
CA SER A 103 4.26 -15.83 -1.71
C SER A 103 2.76 -15.61 -1.79
N ILE A 104 2.05 -16.45 -2.55
CA ILE A 104 0.59 -16.39 -2.64
C ILE A 104 -0.07 -16.63 -1.28
N ASP A 105 0.53 -17.48 -0.44
CA ASP A 105 0.04 -17.78 0.91
C ASP A 105 0.14 -16.57 1.85
N ASP A 106 1.00 -15.60 1.52
CA ASP A 106 1.14 -14.34 2.25
C ASP A 106 0.07 -13.30 1.86
N LEU A 107 -0.76 -13.55 0.83
CA LEU A 107 -1.71 -12.56 0.31
C LEU A 107 -3.13 -12.66 0.91
N ASP A 108 -3.33 -13.48 1.95
CA ASP A 108 -4.62 -13.59 2.63
C ASP A 108 -4.75 -12.63 3.81
N SER A 109 -5.79 -11.78 3.78
CA SER A 109 -6.08 -10.76 4.78
C SER A 109 -4.96 -9.73 4.95
N ILE A 110 -4.29 -9.35 3.87
CA ILE A 110 -3.28 -8.28 3.90
C ILE A 110 -3.89 -6.92 3.56
N VAL A 111 -3.25 -5.84 3.99
CA VAL A 111 -3.59 -4.48 3.55
C VAL A 111 -2.38 -3.75 2.99
N LEU A 112 -2.53 -3.14 1.81
CA LEU A 112 -1.53 -2.26 1.21
C LEU A 112 -1.74 -0.82 1.72
N LEU A 113 -0.75 -0.26 2.42
CA LEU A 113 -0.80 1.09 2.99
C LEU A 113 -0.14 2.11 2.08
N CYS A 114 -0.84 3.23 1.84
CA CYS A 114 -0.19 4.46 1.37
C CYS A 114 -0.72 5.73 2.06
N SER A 115 -0.42 6.91 1.48
CA SER A 115 -0.75 8.20 2.10
C SER A 115 -2.09 8.77 1.64
N GLU A 116 -2.45 8.61 0.37
CA GLU A 116 -3.59 9.27 -0.27
C GLU A 116 -4.94 8.83 0.36
N PRO A 117 -5.96 9.70 0.44
CA PRO A 117 -7.24 9.33 1.06
C PRO A 117 -7.96 8.21 0.31
N THR A 118 -7.97 8.24 -1.02
CA THR A 118 -8.67 7.28 -1.90
C THR A 118 -7.67 6.41 -2.67
N ALA A 119 -8.16 5.27 -3.19
CA ALA A 119 -7.38 4.41 -4.07
C ALA A 119 -7.42 4.89 -5.54
N GLU A 120 -8.25 5.89 -5.84
CA GLU A 120 -8.32 6.53 -7.15
C GLU A 120 -6.99 7.22 -7.46
N GLN A 121 -6.44 6.92 -8.64
CA GLN A 121 -5.15 7.47 -9.09
C GLN A 121 -4.03 7.32 -8.05
N CYS A 122 -3.94 6.13 -7.45
CA CYS A 122 -2.97 5.81 -6.41
C CYS A 122 -2.21 4.52 -6.70
N HIS A 123 -0.92 4.49 -6.35
CA HIS A 123 -0.04 3.32 -6.51
C HIS A 123 -0.53 2.09 -5.73
N ARG A 124 -1.23 2.25 -4.58
CA ARG A 124 -1.82 1.12 -3.85
C ARG A 124 -2.91 0.41 -4.64
N GLY A 125 -3.68 1.17 -5.43
CA GLY A 125 -4.70 0.65 -6.33
C GLY A 125 -4.03 -0.14 -7.45
N LEU A 126 -3.03 0.46 -8.11
CA LEU A 126 -2.27 -0.20 -9.17
C LEU A 126 -1.58 -1.48 -8.70
N MET A 127 -1.02 -1.49 -7.48
CA MET A 127 -0.40 -2.70 -6.93
C MET A 127 -1.44 -3.79 -6.68
N ALA A 128 -2.62 -3.44 -6.15
CA ALA A 128 -3.70 -4.39 -5.94
C ALA A 128 -4.21 -4.99 -7.27
N GLU A 129 -4.37 -4.17 -8.30
CA GLU A 129 -4.69 -4.61 -9.66
C GLU A 129 -3.60 -5.52 -10.24
N TYR A 130 -2.33 -5.17 -10.01
CA TYR A 130 -1.20 -5.97 -10.45
C TYR A 130 -1.20 -7.36 -9.80
N LEU A 131 -1.54 -7.48 -8.52
CA LEU A 131 -1.69 -8.77 -7.83
C LEU A 131 -2.83 -9.60 -8.44
N VAL A 132 -4.01 -9.00 -8.65
CA VAL A 132 -5.17 -9.69 -9.26
C VAL A 132 -4.85 -10.22 -10.66
N LYS A 133 -4.01 -9.51 -11.41
CA LYS A 133 -3.61 -9.93 -12.76
C LYS A 133 -2.68 -11.14 -12.77
N HIS A 134 -1.87 -11.34 -11.73
CA HIS A 134 -0.82 -12.36 -11.71
C HIS A 134 -1.12 -13.56 -10.81
N PHE A 135 -2.10 -13.43 -9.90
CA PHE A 135 -2.51 -14.52 -9.02
C PHE A 135 -4.01 -14.77 -9.12
N GLU A 136 -4.38 -16.04 -9.21
CA GLU A 136 -5.79 -16.44 -9.20
C GLU A 136 -6.43 -16.25 -7.81
N ASN A 137 -7.75 -16.06 -7.77
CA ASN A 137 -8.55 -16.01 -6.55
C ASN A 137 -8.22 -14.88 -5.55
N ILE A 138 -7.61 -13.78 -6.01
CA ILE A 138 -7.49 -12.55 -5.23
C ILE A 138 -8.76 -11.71 -5.36
N LYS A 139 -9.28 -11.24 -4.23
CA LYS A 139 -10.36 -10.24 -4.15
C LYS A 139 -9.81 -8.97 -3.52
N THR A 140 -10.00 -7.84 -4.18
CA THR A 140 -9.52 -6.53 -3.72
C THR A 140 -10.65 -5.72 -3.09
N ARG A 141 -10.39 -5.07 -1.95
CA ARG A 141 -11.32 -4.12 -1.31
C ARG A 141 -10.59 -2.88 -0.79
N HIS A 142 -11.12 -1.70 -1.10
CA HIS A 142 -10.58 -0.43 -0.63
C HIS A 142 -11.25 -0.02 0.69
N LEU A 143 -10.43 0.32 1.69
CA LEU A 143 -10.82 0.71 3.06
C LEU A 143 -10.66 2.22 3.29
#